data_AF-A0AAW6XIN4-F1
#
_entry.id   AF-A0AAW6XIN4-F1
#
_cell.length_a   1.000
_cell.length_b   1.000
_cell.length_c   1.000
_cell.angle_alpha   90.00
_cell.angle_beta   90.00
_cell.angle_gamma   90.00
#
_symmetry.space_group_name_H-M   'P 1'
#
loop_
_entity.id
_entity.type
_entity.pdbx_description
1 polymer ?
#
loop_
_entity_poly.entity_id
_entity_poly.type
_entity_poly.pdbx_seq_one_letter_code
_entity_poly.pdbx_strand_id
1 'polypeptide(L)' 'GDKAVVNNDGDNAISNGGTGTQVNGDEATVNNNGNTTVDGKDSTGTEINGDKAIVNNDGDSTILDGGTGTRITGDDATAN' A
#
# COMPACT_ATOMS: atom_id res chain seq x y z
N GLY A 1 6.74 11.35 -3.19
CA GLY A 1 7.50 12.47 -2.65
C GLY A 1 6.94 12.83 -1.30
N ASP A 2 7.67 13.63 -0.52
CA ASP A 2 7.23 13.96 0.84
C ASP A 2 5.88 14.67 0.83
N LYS A 3 5.02 14.34 1.80
CA LYS A 3 3.66 14.86 1.94
C LYS A 3 2.78 14.62 0.71
N ALA A 4 3.17 13.70 -0.18
CA ALA A 4 2.33 13.31 -1.29
C ALA A 4 1.05 12.70 -0.76
N VAL A 5 -0.06 13.01 -1.43
CA VAL A 5 -1.34 12.36 -1.19
C VAL A 5 -1.64 11.50 -2.40
N VAL A 6 -1.81 10.20 -2.17
CA VAL A 6 -2.20 9.23 -3.19
C VAL A 6 -3.56 8.69 -2.83
N ASN A 7 -4.52 8.82 -3.76
CA ASN A 7 -5.86 8.25 -3.62
C ASN A 7 -5.99 7.12 -4.63
N ASN A 8 -6.26 5.92 -4.12
CA ASN A 8 -6.45 4.73 -4.91
C ASN A 8 -7.89 4.23 -4.73
N ASP A 9 -8.78 4.78 -5.54
CA ASP A 9 -10.21 4.44 -5.55
C ASP A 9 -10.54 3.24 -6.43
N GLY A 10 -9.56 2.73 -7.20
CA GLY A 10 -9.73 1.63 -8.14
C GLY A 10 -9.51 0.27 -7.49
N ASP A 11 -10.15 -0.76 -8.05
CA ASP A 11 -9.84 -2.14 -7.69
C ASP A 11 -8.46 -2.55 -8.22
N ASN A 12 -7.61 -3.05 -7.35
CA ASN A 12 -6.25 -3.46 -7.66
C ASN A 12 -6.11 -4.97 -7.56
N ALA A 13 -5.62 -5.60 -8.63
CA ALA A 13 -5.26 -7.01 -8.64
C ALA A 13 -3.76 -7.12 -8.89
N ILE A 14 -3.01 -7.43 -7.84
CA ILE A 14 -1.55 -7.54 -7.88
C ILE A 14 -1.17 -9.03 -7.90
N SER A 15 -0.31 -9.43 -8.84
CA SER A 15 0.24 -10.78 -8.89
C SER A 15 1.65 -10.84 -9.47
N ASN A 16 2.24 -12.04 -9.54
CA ASN A 16 3.57 -12.30 -10.12
C ASN A 16 4.71 -11.49 -9.49
N GLY A 17 4.65 -11.23 -8.17
CA GLY A 17 5.66 -10.46 -7.47
C GLY A 17 5.58 -8.95 -7.70
N GLY A 18 4.45 -8.45 -8.21
CA GLY A 18 4.25 -7.03 -8.47
C GLY A 18 4.01 -6.21 -7.20
N THR A 19 4.18 -4.88 -7.33
CA THR A 19 3.73 -3.90 -6.34
C THR A 19 2.60 -3.06 -6.93
N GLY A 20 1.49 -2.88 -6.20
CA GLY A 20 0.35 -2.07 -6.65
C GLY A 20 0.62 -0.58 -6.53
N THR A 21 0.41 -0.02 -5.34
CA THR A 21 0.69 1.38 -5.03
C THR A 21 2.07 1.50 -4.39
N GLN A 22 2.98 2.27 -4.99
CA GLN A 22 4.29 2.54 -4.41
C GLN A 22 4.48 4.04 -4.17
N VAL A 23 4.88 4.41 -2.95
CA VAL A 23 5.15 5.79 -2.57
C VAL A 23 6.52 5.90 -1.89
N ASN A 24 7.34 6.82 -2.38
CA ASN A 24 8.61 7.17 -1.74
C ASN A 24 8.53 8.62 -1.24
N GLY A 25 8.61 8.84 0.06
CA GLY A 25 8.62 10.17 0.69
C GLY A 25 8.02 10.18 2.09
N ASP A 26 8.53 11.09 2.91
CA ASP A 26 8.14 11.23 4.31
C ASP A 26 6.80 11.95 4.44
N GLU A 27 6.04 11.65 5.50
CA GLU A 27 4.72 12.24 5.78
C GLU A 27 3.71 12.02 4.62
N ALA A 28 3.97 11.07 3.72
CA ALA A 28 3.08 10.74 2.63
C ALA A 28 1.79 10.11 3.17
N THR A 29 0.66 10.44 2.54
CA THR A 29 -0.65 9.87 2.85
C THR A 29 -1.13 9.02 1.68
N VAL A 30 -1.48 7.76 1.94
CA VAL A 30 -2.08 6.86 0.96
C VAL A 30 -3.48 6.51 1.42
N ASN A 31 -4.48 6.85 0.62
CA ASN A 31 -5.87 6.47 0.82
C ASN A 31 -6.19 5.32 -0.15
N ASN A 32 -6.36 4.12 0.38
CA ASN A 32 -6.69 2.93 -0.38
C ASN A 32 -8.18 2.63 -0.22
N ASN A 33 -8.99 3.29 -1.06
CA ASN A 33 -10.45 3.26 -1.00
C ASN A 33 -11.04 2.16 -1.88
N GLY A 34 -10.33 1.75 -2.94
CA GLY A 34 -10.70 0.63 -3.79
C GLY A 34 -10.28 -0.72 -3.22
N ASN A 35 -10.83 -1.81 -3.76
CA ASN A 35 -10.52 -3.14 -3.25
C ASN A 35 -9.15 -3.61 -3.74
N THR A 36 -8.34 -4.21 -2.87
CA THR A 36 -7.01 -4.72 -3.21
C THR A 36 -6.97 -6.23 -3.07
N THR A 37 -6.70 -6.93 -4.16
CA THR A 37 -6.34 -8.35 -4.16
C THR A 37 -4.85 -8.48 -4.41
N VAL A 38 -4.12 -9.09 -3.47
CA VAL A 38 -2.68 -9.38 -3.61
C VAL A 38 -2.51 -10.89 -3.66
N ASP A 39 -2.09 -11.42 -4.79
CA ASP A 39 -1.95 -12.85 -5.03
C ASP A 39 -0.49 -13.22 -5.35
N GLY A 40 0.04 -14.17 -4.60
CA GLY A 40 1.35 -14.75 -4.83
C GLY A 40 2.48 -14.17 -3.96
N LYS A 41 3.46 -15.03 -3.72
CA LYS A 41 4.68 -14.72 -2.97
C LYS A 41 5.38 -13.51 -3.59
N ASP A 42 5.90 -12.64 -2.71
CA ASP A 42 6.63 -11.42 -3.07
C ASP A 42 5.77 -10.32 -3.72
N SER A 43 4.48 -10.55 -3.96
CA SER A 43 3.53 -9.50 -4.36
C SER A 43 3.23 -8.56 -3.18
N THR A 44 3.11 -7.26 -3.45
CA THR A 44 2.78 -6.24 -2.44
C THR A 44 1.65 -5.34 -2.92
N GLY A 45 0.61 -5.14 -2.11
CA GLY A 45 -0.50 -4.24 -2.46
C GLY A 45 -0.06 -2.78 -2.43
N THR A 46 0.29 -2.29 -1.25
CA THR A 46 0.78 -0.92 -1.02
C THR A 46 2.17 -0.98 -0.40
N GLU A 47 3.12 -0.25 -0.97
CA GLU A 47 4.49 -0.10 -0.46
C GLU A 47 4.81 1.37 -0.25
N ILE A 48 5.28 1.71 0.95
CA ILE A 48 5.71 3.06 1.27
C ILE A 48 7.13 3.04 1.84
N ASN A 49 8.00 3.88 1.29
CA ASN A 49 9.33 4.14 1.83
C ASN A 49 9.37 5.61 2.28
N GLY A 50 9.28 5.84 3.58
CA GLY A 50 9.26 7.18 4.18
C GLY A 50 8.78 7.16 5.63
N ASP A 51 9.28 8.12 6.40
CA ASP A 51 8.94 8.29 7.81
C ASP A 51 7.57 8.96 7.96
N LYS A 52 6.84 8.69 9.05
CA LYS A 52 5.55 9.29 9.39
C LYS A 52 4.49 9.16 8.31
N ALA A 53 4.62 8.15 7.44
CA ALA A 53 3.62 7.87 6.43
C ALA A 53 2.29 7.47 7.08
N ILE A 54 1.19 7.86 6.44
CA ILE A 54 -0.17 7.51 6.86
C ILE A 54 -0.80 6.69 5.75
N VAL A 55 -1.30 5.50 6.09
CA VAL A 55 -2.11 4.66 5.19
C VAL A 55 -3.51 4.56 5.76
N ASN A 56 -4.51 4.86 4.95
CA ASN A 56 -5.91 4.67 5.27
C ASN A 56 -6.45 3.59 4.34
N ASN A 57 -6.70 2.39 4.85
CA ASN A 57 -7.21 1.29 4.04
C ASN A 57 -8.73 1.13 4.23
N ASP A 58 -9.49 2.00 3.57
CA ASP A 58 -10.95 2.00 3.62
C ASP A 58 -11.58 0.91 2.74
N GLY A 59 -10.87 0.47 1.69
CA GLY A 59 -11.31 -0.60 0.78
C GLY A 59 -11.00 -2.00 1.31
N ASP A 60 -11.69 -3.00 0.77
CA ASP A 60 -11.47 -4.40 1.17
C ASP A 60 -10.12 -4.90 0.66
N SER A 61 -9.40 -5.65 1.49
CA SER A 61 -8.14 -6.28 1.10
C SER A 61 -8.21 -7.80 1.20
N THR A 62 -7.88 -8.49 0.11
CA THR A 62 -7.77 -9.95 0.04
C THR A 62 -6.32 -10.32 -0.28
N ILE A 63 -5.66 -11.04 0.65
CA ILE A 63 -4.26 -11.43 0.50
C ILE A 63 -4.18 -12.95 0.37
N LEU A 64 -3.58 -13.42 -0.72
CA LEU A 64 -3.51 -14.83 -1.12
C LEU A 64 -2.04 -15.24 -1.34
N ASP A 65 -1.79 -16.54 -1.24
CA ASP A 65 -0.56 -17.22 -1.68
C ASP A 65 0.77 -16.58 -1.23
N GLY A 66 0.78 -15.97 -0.05
CA GLY A 66 1.97 -15.37 0.57
C GLY A 66 2.27 -13.93 0.15
N GLY A 67 1.30 -13.22 -0.42
CA GLY A 67 1.40 -11.79 -0.71
C GLY A 67 1.47 -10.91 0.55
N THR A 68 1.81 -9.64 0.35
CA THR A 68 1.83 -8.59 1.39
C THR A 68 0.77 -7.55 1.08
N GLY A 69 -0.11 -7.22 2.04
CA GLY A 69 -1.12 -6.16 1.85
C GLY A 69 -0.48 -4.78 1.80
N THR A 70 0.00 -4.31 2.94
CA THR A 70 0.69 -3.03 3.07
C THR A 70 2.06 -3.24 3.69
N ARG A 71 3.09 -2.64 3.10
CA ARG A 71 4.45 -2.58 3.63
C ARG A 71 4.86 -1.12 3.79
N ILE A 72 5.31 -0.75 4.97
CA ILE A 72 5.88 0.58 5.24
C ILE A 72 7.30 0.40 5.78
N THR A 73 8.24 1.08 5.13
CA THR A 73 9.64 1.16 5.53
C THR A 73 9.92 2.61 5.93
N GLY A 74 10.07 2.84 7.22
CA GLY A 74 10.27 4.16 7.81
C GLY A 74 9.84 4.16 9.28
N ASP A 75 10.16 5.23 9.98
CA ASP A 75 9.84 5.41 11.40
C ASP A 75 8.49 6.12 11.58
N ASP A 76 7.80 5.90 12.71
CA ASP A 76 6.57 6.60 13.10
C ASP A 76 5.39 6.52 12.09
N ALA A 77 5.37 5.52 11.21
CA ALA A 77 4.28 5.32 10.27
C ALA A 77 3.01 4.79 10.95
N THR A 78 1.86 5.17 10.40
CA THR A 78 0.53 4.71 10.84
C THR A 78 -0.22 4.07 9.68
N ALA A 79 -0.79 2.90 9.90
CA ALA A 79 -1.72 2.26 8.98
C ALA A 79 -3.06 2.05 9.71
N ASN A 80 -4.13 2.59 9.13
CA ASN A 80 -5.50 2.56 9.63
C ASN A 80 -6.35 1.58 8.85
#